data_AF-A0A7J4JYJ3-F1
#
_entry.id   AF-A0A7J4JYJ3-F1
#
_cell.length_a   1.000
_cell.length_b   1.000
_cell.length_c   1.000
_cell.angle_alpha   90.00
_cell.angle_beta   90.00
_cell.angle_gamma   90.00
#
_symmetry.space_group_name_H-M   'P 1'
#
loop_
_entity.id
_entity.type
_entity.pdbx_description
1 polymer ?
#
loop_
_entity_poly.entity_id
_entity_poly.type
_entity_poly.pdbx_seq_one_letter_code
_entity_poly.pdbx_strand_id
1 'polypeptide(L)'
;MNLGLASKTAMVLIALSLVAYGLSSMLNKALGLGEQSLFTEPWKLIALSIGAAIIAGFAQPALRGVRKGDTIFAFVQRNVRQGAQNLFMTDAVPAMALEDGRVGSKIRVSLPNGASGEGIIMDYKGVFSIPTIKMVETERMEF
;
A
#
# COMPACT_ATOMS: atom_id res chain seq x y z
N MET A 1 17.95 -6.71 7.22
CA MET A 1 17.11 -7.29 6.14
C MET A 1 15.65 -6.97 6.47
N ASN A 2 14.90 -6.33 5.57
CA ASN A 2 13.51 -5.94 5.85
C ASN A 2 12.58 -7.16 5.67
N LEU A 3 12.26 -7.86 6.76
CA LEU A 3 11.39 -9.05 6.78
C LEU A 3 10.04 -8.80 6.08
N GLY A 4 9.50 -7.58 6.22
CA GLY A 4 8.25 -7.18 5.55
C GLY A 4 8.40 -7.01 4.04
N LEU A 5 9.59 -6.67 3.55
CA LEU A 5 9.85 -6.65 2.10
C LEU A 5 9.96 -8.07 1.58
N ALA A 6 10.74 -8.94 2.24
CA ALA A 6 10.94 -10.32 1.83
C ALA A 6 9.64 -11.13 1.73
N SER A 7 8.73 -10.96 2.70
CA SER A 7 7.42 -11.64 2.68
C SER A 7 6.52 -11.16 1.54
N LYS A 8 6.53 -9.86 1.22
CA LYS A 8 5.83 -9.30 0.06
C LYS A 8 6.37 -9.87 -1.24
N THR A 9 7.69 -9.91 -1.39
CA THR A 9 8.32 -10.47 -2.60
C THR A 9 7.97 -11.95 -2.77
N ALA A 10 8.01 -12.73 -1.67
CA ALA A 10 7.63 -14.13 -1.69
C ALA A 10 6.15 -14.33 -2.10
N MET A 11 5.22 -13.54 -1.55
CA MET A 11 3.81 -13.60 -1.93
C MET A 11 3.58 -13.27 -3.41
N VAL A 12 4.27 -12.25 -3.95
CA VAL A 12 4.18 -11.91 -5.37
C VAL A 12 4.74 -13.03 -6.25
N LEU A 13 5.86 -13.63 -5.87
CA LEU A 13 6.44 -14.77 -6.60
C LEU A 13 5.52 -15.99 -6.59
N ILE A 14 4.87 -16.28 -5.45
CA ILE A 14 3.88 -17.36 -5.35
C ILE A 14 2.66 -17.06 -6.22
N ALA A 15 2.17 -15.82 -6.22
CA ALA A 15 1.03 -15.45 -7.06
C ALA A 15 1.36 -15.58 -8.55
N LEU A 16 2.55 -15.11 -8.96
CA LEU A 16 3.03 -15.24 -10.34
C LEU A 16 3.24 -16.69 -10.75
N SER A 17 3.76 -17.55 -9.86
CA SER A 17 3.94 -18.97 -10.17
C SER A 17 2.59 -19.69 -10.31
N LEU A 18 1.59 -19.35 -9.50
CA LEU A 18 0.23 -19.89 -9.60
C LEU A 18 -0.46 -19.45 -10.90
N VAL A 19 -0.31 -18.18 -11.28
CA VAL A 19 -0.82 -17.68 -12.58
C VAL A 19 -0.10 -18.35 -13.75
N ALA A 20 1.23 -18.49 -13.68
CA ALA A 20 2.01 -19.18 -14.72
C ALA A 20 1.62 -20.66 -14.84
N TYR A 21 1.39 -21.34 -13.72
CA TYR A 21 0.90 -22.72 -13.71
C TYR A 21 -0.51 -22.81 -14.31
N GLY A 22 -1.40 -21.89 -13.92
CA GLY A 22 -2.74 -21.79 -14.49
C GLY A 22 -2.73 -21.53 -16.00
N LEU A 23 -1.80 -20.71 -16.50
CA LEU A 23 -1.63 -20.36 -17.92
C LEU A 23 -0.69 -21.31 -18.70
N SER A 24 -0.14 -22.34 -18.04
CA SER A 24 0.88 -23.22 -18.64
C SER A 24 0.41 -23.91 -19.93
N SER A 25 -0.88 -24.23 -20.03
CA SER A 25 -1.54 -24.74 -21.24
C SER A 25 -1.51 -23.76 -22.42
N MET A 26 -1.80 -22.47 -22.17
CA MET A 26 -1.73 -21.43 -23.19
C MET A 26 -0.28 -21.15 -23.59
N LEU A 27 0.64 -21.15 -22.62
CA LEU A 27 2.08 -21.01 -22.85
C LEU A 27 2.63 -22.18 -23.68
N ASN A 28 2.27 -23.42 -23.33
CA ASN A 28 2.68 -24.61 -24.07
C ASN A 28 2.12 -24.62 -25.49
N LYS A 29 0.87 -24.16 -25.69
CA LYS A 29 0.30 -23.99 -27.02
C LYS A 29 1.04 -22.91 -27.84
N ALA A 30 1.37 -21.78 -27.22
CA ALA A 30 2.10 -20.69 -27.89
C ALA A 30 3.55 -21.08 -28.24
N LEU A 31 4.19 -21.92 -27.43
CA LEU A 31 5.55 -22.41 -27.63
C LEU A 31 5.62 -23.70 -28.48
N GLY A 32 4.48 -24.24 -28.92
CA GLY A 32 4.44 -25.48 -29.71
C GLY A 32 4.81 -26.74 -28.93
N LEU A 33 4.77 -26.71 -27.60
CA LEU A 33 5.19 -27.80 -26.71
C LEU A 33 4.08 -28.83 -26.40
N GLY A 34 2.91 -28.70 -27.04
CA GLY A 34 1.80 -29.66 -26.95
C GLY A 34 0.47 -29.06 -26.47
N GLU A 35 -0.63 -29.75 -26.74
CA GLU A 35 -1.98 -29.32 -26.38
C GLU A 35 -2.39 -29.94 -25.03
N GLN A 36 -2.32 -29.15 -23.96
CA GLN A 36 -2.99 -29.47 -22.70
C GLN A 36 -4.18 -28.52 -22.54
N SER A 37 -5.37 -29.05 -22.28
CA SER A 37 -6.57 -28.22 -22.09
C SER A 37 -6.65 -27.65 -20.67
N LEU A 38 -7.04 -26.38 -20.54
CA LEU A 38 -7.29 -25.72 -19.25
C LEU A 38 -8.46 -26.34 -18.49
N PHE A 39 -9.46 -26.83 -19.23
CA PHE A 39 -10.74 -27.24 -18.69
C PHE A 39 -10.73 -28.68 -18.16
N THR A 40 -9.73 -29.47 -18.52
CA THR A 40 -9.57 -30.85 -18.04
C THR A 40 -8.85 -30.93 -16.70
N GLU A 41 -8.16 -29.86 -16.29
CA GLU A 41 -7.38 -29.82 -15.05
C GLU A 41 -7.94 -28.75 -14.10
N PRO A 42 -8.88 -29.09 -13.21
CA PRO A 42 -9.53 -28.13 -12.31
C PRO A 42 -8.52 -27.39 -11.41
N TRP A 43 -7.38 -28.01 -11.12
CA TRP A 43 -6.28 -27.42 -10.36
C TRP A 43 -5.65 -26.20 -11.04
N LYS A 44 -5.60 -26.16 -12.37
CA LYS A 44 -5.09 -24.99 -13.11
C LYS A 44 -6.02 -23.79 -12.96
N LEU A 45 -7.34 -24.03 -12.98
CA LEU A 45 -8.35 -22.99 -12.74
C LEU A 45 -8.30 -22.47 -11.30
N ILE A 46 -8.14 -23.37 -10.33
CA ILE A 46 -7.99 -23.02 -8.91
C ILE A 46 -6.70 -22.22 -8.69
N ALA A 47 -5.57 -22.64 -9.27
CA ALA A 47 -4.32 -21.91 -9.16
C ALA A 47 -4.43 -20.51 -9.78
N LEU A 48 -5.08 -20.39 -10.94
CA LEU A 48 -5.30 -19.11 -11.61
C LEU A 48 -6.19 -18.18 -10.77
N SER A 49 -7.26 -18.70 -10.17
CA SER A 49 -8.16 -17.89 -9.33
C SER A 49 -7.47 -17.42 -8.05
N ILE A 50 -6.69 -18.29 -7.39
CA ILE A 50 -5.91 -17.91 -6.21
C ILE A 50 -4.83 -16.89 -6.57
N GLY A 51 -4.07 -17.13 -7.64
CA GLY A 51 -3.03 -16.20 -8.10
C GLY A 51 -3.61 -14.84 -8.45
N ALA A 52 -4.73 -14.80 -9.19
CA ALA A 52 -5.43 -13.56 -9.52
C ALA A 52 -5.97 -12.84 -8.27
N ALA A 53 -6.53 -13.57 -7.30
CA ALA A 53 -7.03 -12.99 -6.05
C ALA A 53 -5.89 -12.34 -5.23
N ILE A 54 -4.73 -13.00 -5.14
CA ILE A 54 -3.56 -12.44 -4.44
C ILE A 54 -3.07 -11.16 -5.14
N ILE A 55 -2.96 -11.17 -6.47
CA ILE A 55 -2.55 -9.99 -7.25
C ILE A 55 -3.56 -8.85 -7.08
N ALA A 56 -4.86 -9.16 -7.19
CA ALA A 56 -5.92 -8.17 -7.01
C ALA A 56 -5.88 -7.55 -5.61
N GLY A 57 -5.71 -8.37 -4.57
CA GLY A 57 -5.55 -7.89 -3.19
C GLY A 57 -4.33 -6.98 -3.03
N PHE A 58 -3.20 -7.31 -3.68
CA PHE A 58 -2.00 -6.48 -3.64
C PHE A 58 -2.17 -5.15 -4.38
N ALA A 59 -2.90 -5.14 -5.49
CA ALA A 59 -3.16 -3.95 -6.29
C ALA A 59 -4.26 -3.04 -5.72
N GLN A 60 -5.17 -3.60 -4.90
CA GLN A 60 -6.37 -2.90 -4.42
C GLN A 60 -6.07 -1.56 -3.69
N PRO A 61 -5.08 -1.45 -2.79
CA PRO A 61 -4.77 -0.18 -2.14
C PRO A 61 -4.28 0.89 -3.12
N ALA A 62 -3.45 0.49 -4.08
CA ALA A 62 -2.92 1.39 -5.10
C ALA A 62 -4.02 1.89 -6.06
N LEU A 63 -5.01 1.04 -6.37
CA LEU A 63 -6.14 1.39 -7.22
C LEU A 63 -7.19 2.26 -6.49
N ARG A 64 -7.51 1.91 -5.23
CA ARG A 64 -8.49 2.65 -4.41
C ARG A 64 -7.98 4.04 -4.04
N GLY A 65 -6.71 4.15 -3.68
CA GLY A 65 -6.15 5.38 -3.10
C GLY A 65 -6.67 5.67 -1.69
N VAL A 66 -6.38 6.87 -1.20
CA VAL A 66 -6.97 7.42 0.03
C VAL A 66 -8.31 8.06 -0.33
N ARG A 67 -9.37 7.78 0.43
CA ARG A 67 -10.66 8.47 0.29
C ARG A 67 -10.94 9.41 1.46
N LYS A 68 -11.77 10.40 1.23
CA LYS A 68 -12.34 11.27 2.26
C LYS A 68 -13.00 10.41 3.36
N GLY A 69 -12.62 10.70 4.60
CA GLY A 69 -13.05 9.96 5.79
C GLY A 69 -12.14 8.79 6.16
N ASP A 70 -11.18 8.39 5.32
CA ASP A 70 -10.22 7.35 5.68
C ASP A 70 -9.27 7.85 6.79
N THR A 71 -9.03 6.98 7.78
CA THR A 71 -7.99 7.21 8.79
C THR A 71 -6.62 6.95 8.18
N ILE A 72 -5.69 7.87 8.39
CA ILE A 72 -4.32 7.87 7.86
C ILE A 72 -3.34 8.24 8.98
N PHE A 73 -2.06 7.89 8.84
CA PHE A 73 -1.03 8.34 9.79
C PHE A 73 -0.23 9.49 9.21
N ALA A 74 -0.25 10.63 9.90
CA ALA A 74 0.56 11.79 9.59
C ALA A 74 1.88 11.76 10.37
N PHE A 75 3.00 11.78 9.66
CA PHE A 75 4.31 11.98 10.27
C PHE A 75 4.56 13.47 10.47
N VAL A 76 4.60 13.89 11.74
CA VAL A 76 4.85 15.27 12.15
C VAL A 76 6.25 15.34 12.74
N GLN A 77 7.08 16.23 12.21
CA GLN A 77 8.38 16.52 12.80
C GLN A 77 8.20 17.55 13.92
N ARG A 78 8.59 17.20 15.14
CA ARG A 78 8.57 18.08 16.30
C ARG A 78 9.99 18.31 16.80
N ASN A 79 10.33 19.58 17.04
CA ASN A 79 11.54 19.95 17.75
C ASN A 79 11.22 19.99 19.24
N VAL A 80 11.71 19.01 19.99
CA VAL A 80 11.58 19.00 21.45
C VAL A 80 12.86 19.56 22.03
N ARG A 81 12.75 20.68 22.75
CA ARG A 81 13.85 21.21 23.57
C ARG A 81 13.85 20.49 24.90
N GLN A 82 14.87 19.67 25.13
CA GLN A 82 15.09 19.03 26.44
C GLN A 82 16.39 19.58 27.02
N GLY A 83 16.27 20.58 27.91
CA GLY A 83 17.41 21.31 28.43
C GLY A 83 18.13 22.12 27.35
N ALA A 84 19.45 21.95 27.22
CA ALA A 84 20.29 22.63 26.22
C ALA A 84 20.38 21.90 24.87
N GLN A 85 19.69 20.76 24.70
CA GLN A 85 19.72 19.97 23.47
C GLN A 85 18.41 20.10 22.69
N ASN A 86 18.54 20.34 21.38
CA ASN A 86 17.43 20.26 20.43
C ASN A 86 17.35 18.83 19.89
N LEU A 87 16.28 18.10 20.22
CA LEU A 87 16.00 16.77 19.68
C LEU A 87 14.94 16.87 18.58
N PHE A 88 15.26 16.32 17.41
CA PHE A 88 14.32 16.17 16.29
C PHE A 88 13.58 14.84 16.45
N MET A 89 12.30 14.89 16.82
CA MET A 89 11.45 13.69 16.89
C MET A 89 10.46 13.68 15.73
N THR A 90 10.20 12.50 15.18
CA THR A 90 9.14 12.28 14.18
C THR A 90 8.04 11.46 14.84
N ASP A 91 6.90 12.09 15.10
CA ASP A 91 5.74 11.44 15.68
C ASP A 91 4.77 11.00 14.58
N ALA A 92 4.19 9.81 14.71
CA ALA A 92 3.10 9.34 13.86
C ALA A 92 1.76 9.59 14.58
N VAL A 93 0.95 10.50 14.03
CA VAL A 93 -0.34 10.89 14.60
C VAL A 93 -1.46 10.39 13.70
N PRO A 94 -2.52 9.75 14.22
CA PRO A 94 -3.68 9.41 13.41
C PRO A 94 -4.36 10.71 12.95
N ALA A 95 -4.71 10.78 11.67
CA ALA A 95 -5.42 11.90 11.05
C ALA A 95 -6.53 11.34 10.15
N MET A 96 -7.49 12.18 9.79
CA MET A 96 -8.59 11.82 8.89
C MET A 96 -8.43 12.56 7.57
N ALA A 97 -8.50 11.84 6.45
CA ALA A 97 -8.45 12.45 5.13
C ALA A 97 -9.72 13.29 4.88
N LEU A 98 -9.56 14.56 4.50
CA LEU A 98 -10.68 15.44 4.15
C LEU A 98 -10.98 15.41 2.65
N GLU A 99 -10.07 14.85 1.86
CA GLU A 99 -10.09 14.81 0.40
C GLU A 99 -9.62 13.44 -0.10
N ASP A 100 -10.04 13.10 -1.31
CA ASP A 100 -9.55 11.93 -2.02
C ASP A 100 -8.15 12.21 -2.58
N GLY A 101 -7.27 11.20 -2.57
CA GLY A 101 -5.93 11.35 -3.09
C GLY A 101 -5.23 10.04 -3.39
N ARG A 102 -4.11 10.14 -4.10
CA ARG A 102 -3.24 9.02 -4.45
C ARG A 102 -1.82 9.25 -3.93
N VAL A 103 -1.00 8.21 -3.86
CA VAL A 103 0.43 8.37 -3.54
C VAL A 103 1.05 9.46 -4.41
N GLY A 104 1.76 10.38 -3.77
CA GLY A 104 2.35 11.57 -4.38
C GLY A 104 1.45 12.81 -4.43
N SER A 105 0.13 12.69 -4.22
CA SER A 105 -0.76 13.86 -4.19
C SER A 105 -0.75 14.54 -2.83
N LYS A 106 -0.89 15.86 -2.84
CA LYS A 106 -1.24 16.64 -1.65
C LYS A 106 -2.71 16.43 -1.32
N ILE A 107 -3.01 16.19 -0.05
CA ILE A 107 -4.38 16.12 0.48
C ILE A 107 -4.49 16.94 1.76
N ARG A 108 -5.68 17.51 2.00
CA ARG A 108 -6.02 18.06 3.31
C ARG A 108 -6.44 16.98 4.29
N VAL A 109 -6.01 17.15 5.54
CA VAL A 109 -6.26 16.19 6.61
C VAL A 109 -6.68 16.89 7.89
N SER A 110 -7.54 16.25 8.68
CA SER A 110 -7.93 16.69 10.01
C SER A 110 -7.13 15.92 11.06
N LEU A 111 -6.47 16.65 11.94
CA LEU A 111 -5.74 16.11 13.08
C LEU A 111 -6.71 15.87 14.27
N PRO A 112 -6.32 15.06 15.28
CA PRO A 112 -7.18 14.75 16.43
C PRO A 112 -7.51 15.97 17.30
N ASN A 113 -6.68 17.01 17.23
CA ASN A 113 -6.88 18.28 17.93
C ASN A 113 -7.85 19.24 17.20
N GLY A 114 -8.49 18.80 16.11
CA GLY A 114 -9.41 19.59 15.32
C GLY A 114 -8.76 20.52 14.30
N ALA A 115 -7.43 20.60 14.25
CA ALA A 115 -6.73 21.39 13.24
C ALA A 115 -6.70 20.67 11.90
N SER A 116 -6.74 21.44 10.82
CA SER A 116 -6.47 20.95 9.47
C SER A 116 -5.04 21.23 9.06
N GLY A 117 -4.47 20.36 8.22
CA GLY A 117 -3.20 20.63 7.56
C GLY A 117 -3.08 19.92 6.22
N GLU A 118 -2.03 20.24 5.47
CA GLU A 118 -1.76 19.63 4.17
C GLU A 118 -0.61 18.64 4.26
N GLY A 119 -0.79 17.47 3.67
CA GLY A 119 0.24 16.44 3.60
C GLY A 119 0.31 15.76 2.24
N ILE A 120 1.49 15.27 1.88
CA ILE A 120 1.70 14.43 0.70
C ILE A 120 1.54 12.97 1.12
N ILE A 121 0.71 12.22 0.39
CA ILE A 121 0.60 10.77 0.59
C ILE A 121 1.91 10.11 0.15
N MET A 122 2.62 9.50 1.09
CA MET A 122 3.95 8.94 0.84
C MET A 122 3.88 7.50 0.34
N ASP A 123 3.10 6.66 1.03
CA ASP A 123 3.05 5.23 0.73
C ASP A 123 1.78 4.57 1.29
N TYR A 124 1.36 3.51 0.60
CA TYR A 124 0.44 2.49 1.08
C TYR A 124 1.30 1.31 1.52
N LYS A 125 1.72 1.24 2.80
CA LYS A 125 2.67 0.23 3.28
C LYS A 125 2.22 -1.25 3.14
N GLY A 126 1.14 -1.58 2.42
CA GLY A 126 0.58 -2.93 2.20
C GLY A 126 -0.94 -2.96 2.07
N VAL A 127 -1.47 -4.17 1.83
CA VAL A 127 -2.91 -4.48 1.66
C VAL A 127 -3.76 -4.12 2.89
N PHE A 128 -3.16 -4.21 4.08
CA PHE A 128 -3.83 -3.95 5.37
C PHE A 128 -3.22 -2.78 6.15
N SER A 129 -2.26 -2.06 5.57
CA SER A 129 -1.59 -0.98 6.28
C SER A 129 -2.33 0.33 6.06
N ILE A 130 -2.45 1.10 7.13
CA ILE A 130 -2.99 2.45 7.08
C ILE A 130 -2.07 3.34 6.21
N PRO A 131 -2.63 4.14 5.28
CA PRO A 131 -1.84 5.06 4.45
C PRO A 131 -1.04 6.04 5.30
N THR A 132 0.14 6.40 4.83
CA THR A 132 1.01 7.34 5.53
C THR A 132 1.19 8.62 4.75
N ILE A 133 1.16 9.74 5.45
CA ILE A 133 1.34 11.07 4.88
C ILE A 133 2.50 11.81 5.57
N LYS A 134 3.18 12.65 4.80
CA LYS A 134 4.16 13.61 5.32
C LYS A 134 3.53 14.99 5.26
N MET A 135 3.41 15.65 6.42
CA MET A 135 2.89 17.02 6.48
C MET A 135 3.85 17.97 5.76
N VAL A 136 3.31 18.84 4.90
CA VAL A 136 4.08 19.86 4.16
C VAL A 136 3.85 21.24 4.79
N GLU A 137 2.62 21.51 5.22
CA GLU A 137 2.26 22.69 6.00
C GLU A 137 1.45 22.23 7.21
N THR A 138 2.08 22.31 8.37
CA THR A 138 1.33 22.44 9.62
C THR A 138 1.08 23.94 9.73
N GLU A 139 -0.17 24.39 9.65
CA GLU A 139 -0.46 25.76 10.11
C GLU A 139 0.18 25.91 11.49
N ARG A 140 1.08 26.90 11.57
CA ARG A 140 1.96 27.21 12.68
C ARG A 140 1.15 27.15 13.98
N MET A 141 1.30 26.07 14.75
CA MET A 141 0.90 26.11 16.16
C MET A 141 2.11 26.58 16.94
N GLU A 142 2.13 27.87 17.25
CA GLU A 142 2.74 28.32 18.49
C GLU A 142 2.01 27.59 19.62
N PHE A 143 2.74 26.74 20.34
CA PHE A 143 2.36 26.29 21.67
C PHE A 143 3.00 27.24 22.69
#